data_AF-A0AAW1TST5-F1
#
_entry.id   AF-A0AAW1TST5-F1
#
_cell.length_a   1.000
_cell.length_b   1.000
_cell.length_c   1.000
_cell.angle_alpha   90.00
_cell.angle_beta   90.00
_cell.angle_gamma   90.00
#
_symmetry.space_group_name_H-M   'P 1'
#
loop_
_entity.id
_entity.type
_entity.pdbx_description
1 polymer ?
#
loop_
_entity_poly.entity_id
_entity_poly.type
_entity_poly.pdbx_seq_one_letter_code
_entity_poly.pdbx_strand_id
1 'polypeptide(L)'
;MFCKCLNLIRFQNLRKYSSSFKNIGEIKNTNVLGFSVGDQNTILSTLNQDQHDNWFRLDISHSQIEKLQSWKSKKGPFLSINDVLDVDGIDVKDLAKILKSIVSDEPFTSNTKKHKMKIRQIISPQLSTDTINNLTSVVSIHLGPFGISWSKLSRATQQLDGWDFDHFSDLPPKAGPSEIFELALHVLEDIPNGDIYIFEGSPGIGIKCQGLVGPMIAYTQQVMLSSMLLTLLNTSAKHNRLNNTGTGKIENVIYFLKAQLPARLFQTWVGTEKVSAIKTVEQLFNNTELNLAYSPVHINQSLKEKFNKQSSLYQELMSQSLLLGITFLDLCVYKNPVSIQAISPSKRKKC
;
A
#
# COMPACT_ATOMS: atom_id res chain seq x y z
N MET A 1 14.41 64.15 -8.59
CA MET A 1 13.76 63.27 -9.58
C MET A 1 13.41 61.94 -8.91
N PHE A 2 12.39 61.93 -8.05
CA PHE A 2 11.77 60.73 -7.48
C PHE A 2 10.27 61.02 -7.40
N CYS A 3 9.51 60.41 -8.30
CA CYS A 3 8.07 60.60 -8.43
C CYS A 3 7.35 59.34 -7.92
N LYS A 4 6.45 59.55 -6.97
CA LYS A 4 5.07 59.01 -6.89
C LYS A 4 4.87 57.54 -7.30
N CYS A 5 4.73 56.65 -6.31
CA CYS A 5 3.78 55.52 -6.33
C CYS A 5 3.67 54.86 -4.95
N LEU A 6 3.06 55.57 -4.00
CA LEU A 6 2.60 55.04 -2.71
C LEU A 6 1.31 55.81 -2.40
N ASN A 7 0.16 55.29 -2.87
CA ASN A 7 -1.20 55.57 -2.36
C ASN A 7 -2.29 55.06 -3.32
N LEU A 8 -2.31 53.76 -3.62
CA LEU A 8 -3.50 53.07 -4.10
C LEU A 8 -3.37 51.61 -3.64
N ILE A 9 -4.19 51.21 -2.65
CA ILE A 9 -4.60 49.84 -2.22
C ILE A 9 -5.13 49.86 -0.75
N ARG A 10 -5.69 50.97 -0.24
CA ARG A 10 -6.25 50.96 1.13
C ARG A 10 -7.64 51.54 1.36
N PHE A 11 -8.46 51.74 0.33
CA PHE A 11 -9.86 52.18 0.51
C PHE A 11 -10.83 51.56 -0.51
N GLN A 12 -11.00 50.23 -0.49
CA GLN A 12 -12.16 49.56 -1.12
C GLN A 12 -12.76 48.39 -0.32
N ASN A 13 -12.35 48.15 0.94
CA ASN A 13 -12.82 46.98 1.72
C ASN A 13 -13.78 47.27 2.88
N LEU A 14 -14.51 48.39 2.89
CA LEU A 14 -15.44 48.72 4.00
C LEU A 14 -16.84 49.20 3.58
N ARG A 15 -17.41 48.66 2.49
CA ARG A 15 -18.81 49.00 2.08
C ARG A 15 -19.71 47.84 1.66
N LYS A 16 -19.53 46.64 2.23
CA LYS A 16 -20.49 45.52 2.03
C LYS A 16 -20.95 44.79 3.30
N TYR A 17 -20.72 45.36 4.48
CA TYR A 17 -21.30 44.86 5.73
C TYR A 17 -22.20 45.94 6.34
N SER A 18 -23.45 46.03 5.85
CA SER A 18 -24.56 46.73 6.48
C SER A 18 -25.77 46.72 5.54
N SER A 19 -26.50 45.60 5.49
CA SER A 19 -27.95 45.56 5.16
C SER A 19 -28.44 44.13 4.93
N SER A 20 -28.72 43.41 6.01
CA SER A 20 -29.98 42.64 6.10
C SER A 20 -30.22 42.28 7.55
N PHE A 21 -31.14 43.05 8.12
CA PHE A 21 -31.69 42.88 9.45
C PHE A 21 -32.49 41.59 9.57
N LYS A 22 -32.42 41.01 10.78
CA LYS A 22 -33.51 40.41 11.56
C LYS A 22 -34.57 39.60 10.79
N ASN A 23 -34.54 38.29 11.01
CA ASN A 23 -35.72 37.56 11.46
C ASN A 23 -35.25 36.46 12.43
N ILE A 24 -35.37 36.74 13.72
CA ILE A 24 -35.44 35.72 14.77
C ILE A 24 -36.91 35.32 14.79
N GLY A 25 -37.20 34.17 14.20
CA GLY A 25 -38.51 33.55 14.14
C GLY A 25 -38.30 32.06 13.95
N GLU A 26 -38.86 31.28 14.87
CA GLU A 26 -38.82 29.82 14.96
C GLU A 26 -38.89 29.10 13.60
N ILE A 27 -37.90 28.26 13.31
CA ILE A 27 -38.04 27.18 12.32
C ILE A 27 -37.46 25.90 12.91
N LYS A 28 -38.38 24.96 13.12
CA LYS A 28 -38.20 23.56 13.51
C LYS A 28 -37.24 22.82 12.58
N ASN A 29 -36.44 21.91 13.15
CA ASN A 29 -35.72 20.80 12.50
C ASN A 29 -35.18 21.09 11.08
N THR A 30 -34.07 21.81 10.99
CA THR A 30 -33.31 21.91 9.75
C THR A 30 -32.18 20.89 9.72
N ASN A 31 -32.35 19.89 8.85
CA ASN A 31 -31.27 18.99 8.42
C ASN A 31 -30.10 19.81 7.85
N VAL A 32 -29.02 19.93 8.62
CA VAL A 32 -27.84 20.74 8.26
C VAL A 32 -27.15 20.24 6.98
N LEU A 33 -27.42 19.01 6.54
CA LEU A 33 -26.74 18.36 5.42
C LEU A 33 -27.67 17.86 4.29
N GLY A 34 -28.99 18.08 4.38
CA GLY A 34 -29.92 17.76 3.29
C GLY A 34 -30.10 16.28 2.92
N PHE A 35 -29.72 15.34 3.80
CA PHE A 35 -29.91 13.90 3.59
C PHE A 35 -31.39 13.49 3.71
N SER A 36 -31.85 12.57 2.86
CA SER A 36 -33.21 12.01 2.95
C SER A 36 -33.36 11.12 4.18
N VAL A 37 -34.58 10.90 4.68
CA VAL A 37 -34.83 10.06 5.87
C VAL A 37 -34.27 8.64 5.71
N GLY A 38 -34.30 8.09 4.49
CA GLY A 38 -33.68 6.79 4.17
C GLY A 38 -32.15 6.82 4.33
N ASP A 39 -31.52 7.88 3.83
CA ASP A 39 -30.07 8.06 3.93
C ASP A 39 -29.60 8.19 5.38
N GLN A 40 -30.39 8.86 6.24
CA GLN A 40 -30.07 9.00 7.66
C GLN A 40 -30.07 7.67 8.38
N ASN A 41 -31.05 6.82 8.07
CA ASN A 41 -31.14 5.49 8.68
C ASN A 41 -29.96 4.61 8.25
N THR A 42 -29.55 4.66 6.97
CA THR A 42 -28.36 3.95 6.45
C THR A 42 -27.07 4.44 7.09
N ILE A 43 -26.93 5.76 7.27
CA ILE A 43 -25.80 6.38 7.97
C ILE A 43 -25.72 5.85 9.41
N LEU A 44 -26.83 5.96 10.15
CA LEU A 44 -26.87 5.58 11.56
C LEU A 44 -26.68 4.06 11.74
N SER A 45 -27.21 3.23 10.86
CA SER A 45 -26.98 1.78 10.92
C SER A 45 -25.52 1.43 10.66
N THR A 46 -24.86 2.09 9.71
CA THR A 46 -23.45 1.84 9.37
C THR A 46 -22.48 2.34 10.46
N LEU A 47 -22.78 3.49 11.07
CA LEU A 47 -21.98 4.04 12.17
C LEU A 47 -22.22 3.30 13.50
N ASN A 48 -23.38 2.68 13.70
CA ASN A 48 -23.66 1.97 14.95
C ASN A 48 -23.34 0.47 14.89
N GLN A 49 -23.17 -0.13 13.71
CA GLN A 49 -22.72 -1.52 13.58
C GLN A 49 -21.28 -1.69 14.07
N ASP A 50 -21.10 -2.57 15.05
CA ASP A 50 -19.80 -2.94 15.61
C ASP A 50 -19.10 -3.99 14.73
N GLN A 51 -18.54 -3.55 13.60
CA GLN A 51 -17.51 -4.33 12.90
C GLN A 51 -16.44 -3.41 12.32
N HIS A 52 -15.19 -3.65 12.73
CA HIS A 52 -13.99 -2.98 12.21
C HIS A 52 -13.93 -2.99 10.67
N ASP A 53 -14.49 -4.02 10.02
CA ASP A 53 -14.35 -4.27 8.58
C ASP A 53 -15.15 -3.33 7.67
N ASN A 54 -16.23 -2.72 8.16
CA ASN A 54 -17.06 -1.83 7.33
C ASN A 54 -16.49 -0.40 7.24
N TRP A 55 -15.76 0.05 8.26
CA TRP A 55 -15.25 1.43 8.29
C TRP A 55 -13.98 1.59 7.45
N PHE A 56 -13.20 0.53 7.25
CA PHE A 56 -12.07 0.52 6.32
C PHE A 56 -12.50 0.63 4.84
N ARG A 57 -13.78 0.34 4.53
CA ARG A 57 -14.35 0.57 3.19
C ARG A 57 -14.68 2.05 2.94
N LEU A 58 -14.80 2.84 4.00
CA LEU A 58 -15.15 4.25 3.95
C LEU A 58 -13.86 5.09 3.95
N ASP A 59 -13.85 6.21 3.21
CA ASP A 59 -12.71 7.16 3.12
C ASP A 59 -12.57 8.00 4.41
N ILE A 60 -12.38 7.32 5.54
CA ILE A 60 -12.25 7.87 6.90
C ILE A 60 -10.79 7.66 7.35
N SER A 61 -10.14 8.72 7.82
CA SER A 61 -8.80 8.57 8.41
C SER A 61 -8.84 7.85 9.76
N HIS A 62 -7.75 7.16 10.11
CA HIS A 62 -7.64 6.43 11.39
C HIS A 62 -7.96 7.32 12.61
N SER A 63 -7.49 8.57 12.61
CA SER A 63 -7.75 9.52 13.70
C SER A 63 -9.23 9.95 13.79
N GLN A 64 -9.96 9.93 12.67
CA GLN A 64 -11.40 10.18 12.65
C GLN A 64 -12.18 8.96 13.13
N ILE A 65 -11.74 7.74 12.78
CA ILE A 65 -12.29 6.48 13.30
C ILE A 65 -12.16 6.44 14.82
N GLU A 66 -10.97 6.71 15.34
CA GLU A 66 -10.71 6.77 16.79
C GLU A 66 -11.57 7.82 17.50
N LYS A 67 -11.77 8.99 16.89
CA LYS A 67 -12.65 10.04 17.44
C LYS A 67 -14.12 9.61 17.48
N LEU A 68 -14.61 9.01 16.40
CA LEU A 68 -15.98 8.48 16.32
C LEU A 68 -16.19 7.35 17.34
N GLN A 69 -15.23 6.45 17.48
CA GLN A 69 -15.27 5.38 18.48
C GLN A 69 -15.15 5.91 19.91
N SER A 70 -14.29 6.89 20.15
CA SER A 70 -14.14 7.54 21.46
C SER A 70 -15.42 8.27 21.87
N TRP A 71 -16.08 8.94 20.91
CA TRP A 71 -17.38 9.55 21.14
C TRP A 71 -18.44 8.50 21.46
N LYS A 72 -18.53 7.43 20.65
CA LYS A 72 -19.49 6.31 20.85
C LYS A 72 -19.28 5.63 22.21
N SER A 73 -18.03 5.44 22.63
CA SER A 73 -17.69 4.84 23.92
C SER A 73 -18.08 5.73 25.11
N LYS A 74 -18.12 7.06 24.91
CA LYS A 74 -18.45 8.03 25.97
C LYS A 74 -19.94 8.37 26.04
N LYS A 75 -20.64 8.42 24.89
CA LYS A 75 -22.02 8.91 24.78
C LYS A 75 -23.03 7.86 24.30
N GLY A 76 -22.58 6.66 23.94
CA GLY A 76 -23.42 5.60 23.40
C GLY A 76 -23.58 5.68 21.88
N PRO A 77 -24.50 4.88 21.29
CA PRO A 77 -24.74 4.87 19.85
C PRO A 77 -25.27 6.22 19.35
N PHE A 78 -24.98 6.56 18.09
CA PHE A 78 -25.51 7.77 17.45
C PHE A 78 -27.03 7.61 17.24
N LEU A 79 -27.81 8.56 17.74
CA LEU A 79 -29.27 8.57 17.60
C LEU A 79 -29.73 9.51 16.47
N SER A 80 -28.90 10.50 16.14
CA SER A 80 -29.17 11.47 15.09
C SER A 80 -27.91 11.85 14.31
N ILE A 81 -28.07 12.41 13.11
CA ILE A 81 -26.93 12.97 12.35
C ILE A 81 -26.30 14.17 13.09
N ASN A 82 -27.08 14.88 13.91
CA ASN A 82 -26.55 15.99 14.71
C ASN A 82 -25.55 15.48 15.77
N ASP A 83 -25.79 14.28 16.31
CA ASP A 83 -24.86 13.64 17.25
C ASP A 83 -23.49 13.36 16.59
N VAL A 84 -23.52 13.04 15.29
CA VAL A 84 -22.32 12.82 14.48
C VAL A 84 -21.59 14.16 14.23
N LEU A 85 -22.34 15.26 14.06
CA LEU A 85 -21.80 16.62 13.92
C LEU A 85 -21.17 17.15 15.22
N ASP A 86 -21.57 16.61 16.37
CA ASP A 86 -21.03 16.95 17.70
C ASP A 86 -19.77 16.16 18.08
N VAL A 87 -19.11 15.51 17.09
CA VAL A 87 -17.86 14.79 17.32
C VAL A 87 -16.69 15.76 17.31
N ASP A 88 -16.16 16.03 18.50
CA ASP A 88 -15.06 16.97 18.69
C ASP A 88 -13.83 16.63 17.83
N GLY A 89 -13.34 17.64 17.10
CA GLY A 89 -12.12 17.54 16.30
C GLY A 89 -12.28 16.93 14.92
N ILE A 90 -13.50 16.81 14.38
CA ILE A 90 -13.76 16.57 12.95
C ILE A 90 -14.42 17.82 12.35
N ASP A 91 -13.88 18.35 11.24
CA ASP A 91 -14.52 19.49 10.55
C ASP A 91 -15.84 19.03 9.91
N VAL A 92 -16.87 19.87 9.98
CA VAL A 92 -18.20 19.66 9.37
C VAL A 92 -18.07 19.29 7.88
N LYS A 93 -17.07 19.82 7.18
CA LYS A 93 -16.79 19.46 5.77
C LYS A 93 -16.31 18.02 5.59
N ASP A 94 -15.43 17.55 6.49
CA ASP A 94 -14.92 16.19 6.44
C ASP A 94 -16.01 15.20 6.83
N LEU A 95 -16.81 15.56 7.83
CA LEU A 95 -17.94 14.77 8.27
C LEU A 95 -19.02 14.66 7.19
N ALA A 96 -19.37 15.76 6.52
CA ALA A 96 -20.29 15.74 5.38
C ALA A 96 -19.80 14.81 4.26
N LYS A 97 -18.48 14.73 4.04
CA LYS A 97 -17.87 13.83 3.06
C LYS A 97 -17.96 12.35 3.50
N ILE A 98 -17.73 12.07 4.78
CA ILE A 98 -17.89 10.72 5.37
C ILE A 98 -19.34 10.26 5.22
N LEU A 99 -20.29 11.09 5.63
CA LEU A 99 -21.73 10.81 5.56
C LEU A 99 -22.19 10.57 4.12
N LYS A 100 -21.70 11.36 3.17
CA LYS A 100 -21.99 11.18 1.74
C LYS A 100 -21.38 9.88 1.19
N SER A 101 -20.21 9.47 1.66
CA SER A 101 -19.58 8.20 1.26
C SER A 101 -20.38 6.99 1.71
N ILE A 102 -21.04 7.07 2.87
CA ILE A 102 -21.88 5.98 3.40
C ILE A 102 -23.16 5.82 2.57
N VAL A 103 -23.75 6.94 2.14
CA VAL A 103 -25.02 6.94 1.40
C VAL A 103 -24.86 6.51 -0.06
N SER A 104 -23.72 6.84 -0.69
CA SER A 104 -23.61 6.68 -2.14
C SER A 104 -23.12 5.31 -2.61
N ASP A 105 -22.62 4.41 -1.73
CA ASP A 105 -22.00 3.09 -2.06
C ASP A 105 -20.92 3.11 -3.18
N GLU A 106 -20.59 4.31 -3.65
CA GLU A 106 -19.68 4.64 -4.72
C GLU A 106 -18.31 4.97 -4.09
N PRO A 107 -17.24 4.22 -4.41
CA PRO A 107 -15.90 4.56 -3.95
C PRO A 107 -15.52 5.93 -4.53
N PHE A 108 -15.50 6.95 -3.67
CA PHE A 108 -15.36 8.34 -4.12
C PHE A 108 -14.03 8.57 -4.85
N THR A 109 -14.11 8.80 -6.16
CA THR A 109 -13.01 9.37 -6.94
C THR A 109 -12.83 10.84 -6.57
N SER A 110 -12.13 11.11 -5.46
CA SER A 110 -11.78 12.48 -5.06
C SER A 110 -11.06 13.27 -6.18
N ASN A 111 -11.69 14.36 -6.62
CA ASN A 111 -11.17 15.33 -7.59
C ASN A 111 -10.30 16.41 -6.90
N THR A 112 -9.48 16.03 -5.92
CA THR A 112 -8.43 16.91 -5.38
C THR A 112 -7.14 16.67 -6.17
N LYS A 113 -6.78 17.65 -7.03
CA LYS A 113 -5.63 17.63 -7.95
C LYS A 113 -4.23 17.62 -7.28
N LYS A 114 -4.06 17.05 -6.09
CA LYS A 114 -2.74 16.93 -5.44
C LYS A 114 -2.65 15.56 -4.73
N HIS A 115 -1.77 14.69 -5.24
CA HIS A 115 -1.36 13.40 -4.68
C HIS A 115 -2.24 12.15 -4.89
N LYS A 116 -2.86 11.97 -6.05
CA LYS A 116 -3.19 10.62 -6.52
C LYS A 116 -1.99 10.04 -7.29
N MET A 117 -1.11 9.30 -6.62
CA MET A 117 -0.30 8.32 -7.35
C MET A 117 -1.27 7.35 -8.00
N LYS A 118 -1.37 7.38 -9.33
CA LYS A 118 -2.20 6.40 -10.04
C LYS A 118 -1.54 5.04 -9.85
N ILE A 119 -2.30 4.02 -9.45
CA ILE A 119 -1.84 2.62 -9.31
C ILE A 119 -1.07 2.14 -10.56
N ARG A 120 -1.42 2.67 -11.74
CA ARG A 120 -0.70 2.49 -13.02
C ARG A 120 0.81 2.82 -12.97
N GLN A 121 1.27 3.58 -11.98
CA GLN A 121 2.67 3.97 -11.80
C GLN A 121 3.36 3.16 -10.68
N ILE A 122 2.60 2.34 -9.96
CA ILE A 122 3.06 1.55 -8.80
C ILE A 122 3.33 0.11 -9.21
N ILE A 123 2.51 -0.46 -10.11
CA ILE A 123 2.60 -1.86 -10.51
C ILE A 123 2.44 -2.05 -12.02
N SER A 124 3.14 -3.04 -12.58
CA SER A 124 3.08 -3.42 -13.99
C SER A 124 3.06 -4.95 -14.16
N PRO A 125 2.18 -5.54 -14.99
CA PRO A 125 1.09 -4.89 -15.72
C PRO A 125 0.02 -4.34 -14.77
N GLN A 126 -0.97 -3.62 -15.30
CA GLN A 126 -2.02 -3.05 -14.47
C GLN A 126 -2.88 -4.17 -13.86
N LEU A 127 -3.10 -4.13 -12.55
CA LEU A 127 -4.06 -5.01 -11.89
C LEU A 127 -5.50 -4.68 -12.29
N SER A 128 -6.26 -5.71 -12.61
CA SER A 128 -7.71 -5.62 -12.80
C SER A 128 -8.41 -5.62 -11.44
N THR A 129 -9.63 -5.07 -11.40
CA THR A 129 -10.48 -5.15 -10.20
C THR A 129 -10.83 -6.59 -9.85
N ASP A 130 -11.03 -7.44 -10.85
CA ASP A 130 -11.42 -8.84 -10.67
C ASP A 130 -10.27 -9.64 -10.04
N THR A 131 -9.04 -9.41 -10.49
CA THR A 131 -7.84 -10.00 -9.88
C THR A 131 -7.74 -9.60 -8.41
N ILE A 132 -7.95 -8.32 -8.08
CA ILE A 132 -7.87 -7.83 -6.68
C ILE A 132 -9.00 -8.43 -5.83
N ASN A 133 -10.22 -8.50 -6.37
CA ASN A 133 -11.39 -8.99 -5.64
C ASN A 133 -11.26 -10.48 -5.32
N ASN A 134 -10.76 -11.27 -6.27
CA ASN A 134 -10.56 -12.72 -6.16
C ASN A 134 -9.23 -13.10 -5.48
N LEU A 135 -8.38 -12.12 -5.16
CA LEU A 135 -7.10 -12.37 -4.50
C LEU A 135 -7.33 -12.94 -3.09
N THR A 136 -6.76 -14.11 -2.82
CA THR A 136 -6.72 -14.76 -1.51
C THR A 136 -5.32 -14.74 -0.92
N SER A 137 -4.30 -14.97 -1.73
CA SER A 137 -2.90 -15.00 -1.31
C SER A 137 -1.96 -14.44 -2.37
N VAL A 138 -0.87 -13.84 -1.90
CA VAL A 138 0.18 -13.27 -2.74
C VAL A 138 1.53 -13.85 -2.37
N VAL A 139 2.37 -14.14 -3.36
CA VAL A 139 3.77 -14.55 -3.17
C VAL A 139 4.68 -13.45 -3.70
N SER A 140 5.40 -12.77 -2.81
CA SER A 140 6.42 -11.81 -3.20
C SER A 140 7.77 -12.50 -3.32
N ILE A 141 8.48 -12.24 -4.42
CA ILE A 141 9.77 -12.83 -4.77
C ILE A 141 10.80 -11.69 -4.88
N HIS A 142 11.87 -11.80 -4.10
CA HIS A 142 13.00 -10.91 -4.16
C HIS A 142 14.23 -11.65 -4.67
N LEU A 143 14.83 -11.12 -5.75
CA LEU A 143 16.09 -11.61 -6.31
C LEU A 143 17.21 -10.69 -5.81
N GLY A 144 18.11 -11.24 -5.01
CA GLY A 144 19.34 -10.59 -4.57
C GLY A 144 20.56 -11.08 -5.35
N PRO A 145 21.74 -10.47 -5.15
CA PRO A 145 22.98 -10.90 -5.81
C PRO A 145 23.50 -12.27 -5.31
N PHE A 146 23.09 -12.72 -4.12
CA PHE A 146 23.59 -13.94 -3.49
C PHE A 146 22.51 -15.02 -3.31
N GLY A 147 21.28 -14.75 -3.73
CA GLY A 147 20.17 -15.68 -3.55
C GLY A 147 18.83 -15.09 -3.96
N ILE A 148 17.80 -15.90 -3.78
CA ILE A 148 16.39 -15.56 -3.97
C ILE A 148 15.65 -15.78 -2.66
N SER A 149 14.65 -14.96 -2.36
CA SER A 149 13.72 -15.23 -1.26
C SER A 149 12.29 -14.99 -1.68
N TRP A 150 11.38 -15.74 -1.07
CA TRP A 150 9.95 -15.56 -1.25
C TRP A 150 9.20 -15.50 0.08
N SER A 151 8.11 -14.75 0.08
CA SER A 151 7.16 -14.72 1.20
C SER A 151 5.73 -14.83 0.69
N LYS A 152 4.92 -15.69 1.31
CA LYS A 152 3.51 -15.88 1.00
C LYS A 152 2.65 -15.23 2.08
N LEU A 153 1.86 -14.24 1.67
CA LEU A 153 0.95 -13.52 2.54
C LEU A 153 -0.50 -13.82 2.17
N SER A 154 -1.31 -14.09 3.20
CA SER A 154 -2.77 -14.18 3.07
C SER A 154 -3.38 -12.78 3.12
N ARG A 155 -4.26 -12.47 2.16
CA ARG A 155 -4.99 -11.19 2.13
C ARG A 155 -5.99 -11.09 3.28
N ALA A 156 -6.71 -12.18 3.57
CA ALA A 156 -7.82 -12.15 4.53
C ALA A 156 -7.33 -12.05 5.98
N THR A 157 -6.30 -12.82 6.33
CA THR A 157 -5.78 -12.91 7.70
C THR A 157 -4.58 -12.02 7.95
N GLN A 158 -4.01 -11.43 6.90
CA GLN A 158 -2.74 -10.69 6.94
C GLN A 158 -1.63 -11.54 7.58
N GLN A 159 -1.69 -12.85 7.39
CA GLN A 159 -0.74 -13.81 7.96
C GLN A 159 0.35 -14.14 6.95
N LEU A 160 1.58 -14.28 7.44
CA LEU A 160 2.70 -14.85 6.70
C LEU A 160 2.62 -16.39 6.76
N ASP A 161 2.19 -17.00 5.66
CA ASP A 161 1.96 -18.45 5.57
C ASP A 161 3.21 -19.22 5.14
N GLY A 162 4.15 -18.56 4.46
CA GLY A 162 5.39 -19.17 4.01
C GLY A 162 6.47 -18.12 3.85
N TRP A 163 7.69 -18.46 4.25
CA TRP A 163 8.83 -17.55 4.15
C TRP A 163 10.12 -18.35 4.07
N ASP A 164 10.80 -18.22 2.94
CA ASP A 164 12.00 -18.99 2.67
C ASP A 164 12.94 -18.28 1.71
N PHE A 165 14.10 -18.88 1.51
CA PHE A 165 15.10 -18.44 0.56
C PHE A 165 15.89 -19.62 0.00
N ASP A 166 16.57 -19.34 -1.11
CA ASP A 166 17.59 -20.21 -1.69
C ASP A 166 18.82 -19.36 -2.03
N HIS A 167 20.01 -19.96 -1.96
CA HIS A 167 21.29 -19.28 -2.13
C HIS A 167 21.96 -19.66 -3.46
N PHE A 168 22.72 -18.74 -4.03
CA PHE A 168 23.44 -18.99 -5.28
C PHE A 168 24.86 -19.51 -5.07
N SER A 169 25.16 -20.07 -3.89
CA SER A 169 26.51 -20.55 -3.54
C SER A 169 27.02 -21.67 -4.46
N ASP A 170 26.13 -22.50 -4.98
CA ASP A 170 26.47 -23.62 -5.88
C ASP A 170 26.53 -23.18 -7.35
N LEU A 171 26.17 -21.93 -7.65
CA LEU A 171 26.14 -21.41 -9.00
C LEU A 171 27.55 -20.93 -9.43
N PRO A 172 28.06 -21.35 -10.59
CA PRO A 172 29.33 -20.84 -11.10
C PRO A 172 29.32 -19.31 -11.26
N PRO A 173 30.42 -18.59 -10.96
CA PRO A 173 30.48 -17.12 -11.05
C PRO A 173 30.16 -16.53 -12.43
N LYS A 174 30.24 -17.36 -13.49
CA LYS A 174 29.87 -17.01 -14.88
C LYS A 174 28.88 -18.04 -15.44
N ALA A 175 27.96 -18.50 -14.61
CA ALA A 175 26.85 -19.36 -15.03
C ALA A 175 26.16 -18.76 -16.26
N GLY A 176 26.06 -19.60 -17.30
CA GLY A 176 25.37 -19.27 -18.52
C GLY A 176 23.88 -19.56 -18.41
N PRO A 177 23.14 -19.43 -19.52
CA PRO A 177 21.69 -19.63 -19.51
C PRO A 177 21.25 -21.02 -19.03
N SER A 178 22.01 -22.07 -19.33
CA SER A 178 21.65 -23.44 -18.95
C SER A 178 21.71 -23.64 -17.43
N GLU A 179 22.78 -23.19 -16.77
CA GLU A 179 22.91 -23.31 -15.32
C GLU A 179 21.85 -22.47 -14.59
N ILE A 180 21.55 -21.27 -15.11
CA ILE A 180 20.49 -20.42 -14.54
C ILE A 180 19.11 -21.04 -14.74
N PHE A 181 18.88 -21.76 -15.83
CA PHE A 181 17.63 -22.46 -16.08
C PHE A 181 17.42 -23.63 -15.11
N GLU A 182 18.45 -24.44 -14.85
CA GLU A 182 18.39 -25.49 -13.83
C GLU A 182 18.11 -24.92 -12.43
N LEU A 183 18.77 -23.80 -12.07
CA LEU A 183 18.46 -23.07 -10.85
C LEU A 183 17.01 -22.59 -10.82
N ALA A 184 16.48 -22.07 -11.93
CA ALA A 184 15.10 -21.62 -12.01
C ALA A 184 14.10 -22.76 -11.81
N LEU A 185 14.39 -23.96 -12.33
CA LEU A 185 13.59 -25.17 -12.11
C LEU A 185 13.62 -25.61 -10.65
N HIS A 186 14.81 -25.61 -10.03
CA HIS A 186 14.96 -25.95 -8.62
C HIS A 186 14.14 -25.02 -7.73
N VAL A 187 14.34 -23.70 -7.89
CA VAL A 187 13.63 -22.68 -7.13
C VAL A 187 12.12 -22.73 -7.35
N LEU A 188 11.66 -23.03 -8.57
CA LEU A 188 10.23 -23.15 -8.89
C LEU A 188 9.54 -24.22 -8.03
N GLU A 189 10.25 -25.30 -7.69
CA GLU A 189 9.66 -26.36 -6.86
C GLU A 189 9.40 -25.92 -5.42
N ASP A 190 10.28 -25.07 -4.89
CA ASP A 190 10.19 -24.60 -3.50
C ASP A 190 9.28 -23.39 -3.31
N ILE A 191 9.06 -22.61 -4.38
CA ILE A 191 8.12 -21.49 -4.35
C ILE A 191 6.71 -22.01 -4.04
N PRO A 192 6.00 -21.44 -3.05
CA PRO A 192 4.64 -21.86 -2.74
C PRO A 192 3.64 -21.38 -3.80
N ASN A 193 2.50 -22.07 -3.87
CA ASN A 193 1.38 -21.64 -4.70
C ASN A 193 0.76 -20.36 -4.14
N GLY A 194 0.53 -19.38 -5.00
CA GLY A 194 -0.24 -18.16 -4.73
C GLY A 194 -1.11 -17.80 -5.93
N ASP A 195 -2.03 -16.87 -5.74
CA ASP A 195 -2.89 -16.43 -6.85
C ASP A 195 -2.12 -15.52 -7.82
N ILE A 196 -1.19 -14.74 -7.27
CA ILE A 196 -0.28 -13.88 -8.04
C ILE A 196 1.11 -13.86 -7.40
N TYR A 197 2.09 -13.53 -8.23
CA TYR A 197 3.51 -13.42 -7.89
C TYR A 197 4.00 -11.99 -8.08
N ILE A 198 4.64 -11.42 -7.07
CA ILE A 198 5.11 -10.03 -7.07
C ILE A 198 6.63 -9.99 -7.09
N PHE A 199 7.21 -9.39 -8.12
CA PHE A 199 8.62 -9.10 -8.21
C PHE A 199 8.86 -7.62 -7.91
N GLU A 200 10.04 -7.29 -7.37
CA GLU A 200 10.50 -5.90 -7.37
C GLU A 200 10.93 -5.53 -8.80
N GLY A 201 10.41 -4.41 -9.30
CA GLY A 201 10.80 -3.85 -10.58
C GLY A 201 12.28 -3.52 -10.58
N SER A 202 12.98 -3.88 -11.65
CA SER A 202 14.43 -3.70 -11.74
C SER A 202 14.80 -2.21 -11.66
N PRO A 203 15.56 -1.77 -10.63
CA PRO A 203 16.29 -0.52 -10.75
C PRO A 203 17.42 -0.81 -11.73
N GLY A 204 17.31 -0.36 -12.98
CA GLY A 204 18.32 -0.63 -14.00
C GLY A 204 19.75 -0.36 -13.52
N ILE A 205 20.75 -0.96 -14.17
CA ILE A 205 22.16 -0.76 -13.80
C ILE A 205 22.48 0.74 -13.78
N GLY A 206 22.85 1.24 -12.60
CA GLY A 206 23.28 2.62 -12.43
C GLY A 206 24.45 2.94 -13.36
N ILE A 207 24.48 4.15 -13.93
CA ILE A 207 25.44 4.58 -14.95
C ILE A 207 26.90 4.26 -14.55
N LYS A 208 27.23 4.37 -13.26
CA LYS A 208 28.57 4.09 -12.71
C LYS A 208 28.99 2.61 -12.77
N CYS A 209 28.03 1.68 -12.85
CA CYS A 209 28.29 0.24 -12.88
C CYS A 209 28.32 -0.34 -14.31
N GLN A 210 27.94 0.44 -15.33
CA GLN A 210 27.83 -0.03 -16.71
C GLN A 210 29.18 -0.43 -17.37
N GLY A 211 30.31 -0.09 -16.74
CA GLY A 211 31.65 -0.50 -17.17
C GLY A 211 32.32 -1.57 -16.30
N LEU A 212 31.68 -2.02 -15.21
CA LEU A 212 32.27 -3.00 -14.30
C LEU A 212 31.80 -4.42 -14.63
N VAL A 213 32.75 -5.29 -14.97
CA VAL A 213 32.46 -6.67 -15.43
C VAL A 213 31.67 -7.47 -14.39
N GLY A 214 32.05 -7.43 -13.12
CA GLY A 214 31.39 -8.19 -12.05
C GLY A 214 29.91 -7.81 -11.85
N PRO A 215 29.59 -6.54 -11.55
CA PRO A 215 28.21 -6.06 -11.44
C PRO A 215 27.35 -6.31 -12.69
N MET A 216 27.93 -6.18 -13.88
CA MET A 216 27.23 -6.49 -15.14
C MET A 216 26.85 -7.97 -15.25
N ILE A 217 27.75 -8.89 -14.88
CA ILE A 217 27.48 -10.33 -14.88
C ILE A 217 26.37 -10.66 -13.89
N ALA A 218 26.48 -10.19 -12.64
CA ALA A 218 25.46 -10.44 -11.61
C ALA A 218 24.08 -9.92 -12.02
N TYR A 219 24.01 -8.70 -12.57
CA TYR A 219 22.77 -8.15 -13.10
C TYR A 219 22.21 -8.97 -14.26
N THR A 220 23.06 -9.39 -15.20
CA THR A 220 22.64 -10.19 -16.36
C THR A 220 22.07 -11.54 -15.90
N GLN A 221 22.72 -12.20 -14.95
CA GLN A 221 22.24 -13.43 -14.33
C GLN A 221 20.90 -13.22 -13.61
N GLN A 222 20.76 -12.13 -12.86
CA GLN A 222 19.51 -11.78 -12.19
C GLN A 222 18.36 -11.54 -13.19
N VAL A 223 18.61 -10.85 -14.29
CA VAL A 223 17.62 -10.62 -15.37
C VAL A 223 17.26 -11.93 -16.06
N MET A 224 18.24 -12.80 -16.34
CA MET A 224 17.99 -14.13 -16.91
C MET A 224 17.10 -14.97 -15.99
N LEU A 225 17.46 -15.08 -14.71
CA LEU A 225 16.68 -15.83 -13.72
C LEU A 225 15.27 -15.27 -13.57
N SER A 226 15.13 -13.95 -13.48
CA SER A 226 13.81 -13.28 -13.43
C SER A 226 12.95 -13.60 -14.66
N SER A 227 13.55 -13.62 -15.86
CA SER A 227 12.85 -13.92 -17.11
C SER A 227 12.44 -15.39 -17.21
N MET A 228 13.29 -16.30 -16.72
CA MET A 228 12.99 -17.74 -16.67
C MET A 228 11.88 -18.02 -15.67
N LEU A 229 11.96 -17.47 -14.45
CA LEU A 229 10.90 -17.58 -13.45
C LEU A 229 9.59 -16.96 -13.94
N LEU A 230 9.64 -15.81 -14.62
CA LEU A 230 8.47 -15.19 -15.26
C LEU A 230 7.77 -16.17 -16.20
N THR A 231 8.54 -16.85 -17.04
CA THR A 231 8.01 -17.80 -18.02
C THR A 231 7.48 -19.06 -17.32
N LEU A 232 8.27 -19.63 -16.41
CA LEU A 232 7.95 -20.88 -15.70
C LEU A 232 6.72 -20.73 -14.81
N LEU A 233 6.63 -19.67 -13.99
CA LEU A 233 5.48 -19.40 -13.14
C LEU A 233 4.21 -19.16 -13.96
N ASN A 234 4.32 -18.45 -15.09
CA ASN A 234 3.17 -18.22 -15.97
C ASN A 234 2.76 -19.47 -16.73
N THR A 235 3.63 -20.44 -17.00
CA THR A 235 3.33 -21.64 -17.81
C THR A 235 3.11 -22.90 -16.98
N SER A 236 3.52 -22.91 -15.71
CA SER A 236 3.41 -24.06 -14.82
C SER A 236 1.95 -24.35 -14.45
N ALA A 237 1.55 -25.62 -14.57
CA ALA A 237 0.24 -26.08 -14.10
C ALA A 237 0.06 -25.98 -12.58
N LYS A 238 1.16 -26.01 -11.82
CA LYS A 238 1.18 -25.88 -10.35
C LYS A 238 0.90 -24.44 -9.93
N HIS A 239 1.55 -23.48 -10.59
CA HIS A 239 1.52 -22.06 -10.24
C HIS A 239 0.46 -21.25 -10.99
N ASN A 240 0.08 -21.66 -12.19
CA ASN A 240 -0.92 -21.00 -13.01
C ASN A 240 -2.00 -21.97 -13.49
N ARG A 241 -2.98 -22.22 -12.60
CA ARG A 241 -4.09 -23.15 -12.86
C ARG A 241 -5.01 -22.71 -14.00
N LEU A 242 -5.00 -21.42 -14.35
CA LEU A 242 -5.84 -20.85 -15.41
C LEU A 242 -5.42 -21.33 -16.81
N ASN A 243 -4.17 -21.76 -16.97
CA ASN A 243 -3.66 -22.27 -18.25
C ASN A 243 -4.22 -23.64 -18.64
N ASN A 244 -4.81 -24.39 -17.70
CA ASN A 244 -5.40 -25.70 -17.99
C ASN A 244 -6.78 -25.63 -18.66
N THR A 245 -7.26 -24.42 -19.01
CA THR A 245 -8.61 -24.19 -19.56
C THR A 245 -8.75 -24.47 -21.05
N GLY A 246 -7.70 -24.94 -21.74
CA GLY A 246 -7.75 -25.34 -23.16
C GLY A 246 -7.94 -24.18 -24.16
N THR A 247 -7.94 -22.94 -23.68
CA THR A 247 -8.15 -21.72 -24.49
C THR A 247 -6.91 -21.27 -25.25
N GLY A 248 -5.74 -21.87 -24.99
CA GLY A 248 -4.45 -21.52 -25.59
C GLY A 248 -3.88 -20.15 -25.16
N LYS A 249 -4.61 -19.40 -24.32
CA LYS A 249 -4.18 -18.09 -23.80
C LYS A 249 -3.52 -18.28 -22.44
N ILE A 250 -2.30 -17.76 -22.30
CA ILE A 250 -1.59 -17.73 -21.01
C ILE A 250 -2.11 -16.53 -20.22
N GLU A 251 -2.76 -16.78 -19.09
CA GLU A 251 -3.15 -15.73 -18.16
C GLU A 251 -1.95 -15.29 -17.33
N ASN A 252 -1.74 -13.98 -17.18
CA ASN A 252 -0.57 -13.47 -16.47
C ASN A 252 -0.81 -13.46 -14.96
N VAL A 253 -0.01 -14.21 -14.21
CA VAL A 253 -0.05 -14.24 -12.73
C VAL A 253 1.06 -13.41 -12.09
N ILE A 254 1.87 -12.70 -12.87
CA ILE A 254 3.11 -12.07 -12.39
C ILE A 254 3.05 -10.55 -12.55
N TYR A 255 3.47 -9.84 -11.50
CA TYR A 255 3.45 -8.40 -11.46
C TYR A 255 4.73 -7.84 -10.87
N PHE A 256 5.14 -6.68 -11.36
CA PHE A 256 6.32 -5.95 -10.93
C PHE A 256 5.90 -4.72 -10.16
N LEU A 257 6.20 -4.69 -8.87
CA LEU A 257 6.05 -3.51 -8.03
C LEU A 257 7.22 -2.57 -8.31
N LYS A 258 6.95 -1.29 -8.56
CA LYS A 258 7.99 -0.30 -8.88
C LYS A 258 9.12 -0.32 -7.82
N ALA A 259 10.35 -0.27 -8.32
CA ALA A 259 11.57 -0.24 -7.52
C ALA A 259 11.49 0.80 -6.39
N GLN A 260 12.15 0.50 -5.27
CA GLN A 260 12.32 1.40 -4.12
C GLN A 260 11.04 1.71 -3.34
N LEU A 261 9.85 1.29 -3.78
CA LEU A 261 8.62 1.51 -3.02
C LEU A 261 8.67 0.84 -1.64
N PRO A 262 9.13 -0.43 -1.50
CA PRO A 262 9.29 -1.02 -0.17
C PRO A 262 10.27 -0.21 0.67
N ALA A 263 11.42 0.15 0.11
CA ALA A 263 12.41 0.90 0.85
C ALA A 263 11.90 2.27 1.34
N ARG A 264 11.04 2.93 0.56
CA ARG A 264 10.43 4.21 0.94
C ARG A 264 9.35 4.05 1.99
N LEU A 265 8.49 3.02 1.87
CA LEU A 265 7.42 2.75 2.82
C LEU A 265 7.98 2.45 4.21
N PHE A 266 9.05 1.65 4.24
CA PHE A 266 9.70 1.20 5.47
C PHE A 266 10.87 2.09 5.92
N GLN A 267 11.05 3.25 5.28
CA GLN A 267 12.10 4.23 5.60
C GLN A 267 13.54 3.64 5.57
N THR A 268 13.75 2.57 4.83
CA THR A 268 15.08 2.02 4.54
C THR A 268 15.73 2.65 3.31
N TRP A 269 15.09 3.68 2.71
CA TRP A 269 15.69 4.51 1.68
C TRP A 269 16.29 5.79 2.29
N VAL A 270 17.61 5.86 2.44
CA VAL A 270 18.33 6.99 3.05
C VAL A 270 19.23 7.65 2.02
N GLY A 271 18.95 8.92 1.71
CA GLY A 271 19.67 9.66 0.65
C GLY A 271 19.43 9.03 -0.72
N THR A 272 20.45 8.32 -1.22
CA THR A 272 20.42 7.60 -2.50
C THR A 272 20.62 6.09 -2.35
N GLU A 273 20.68 5.59 -1.11
CA GLU A 273 21.03 4.21 -0.82
C GLU A 273 19.91 3.51 -0.04
N LYS A 274 19.82 2.20 -0.25
CA LYS A 274 18.95 1.32 0.51
C LYS A 274 19.76 0.76 1.68
N VAL A 275 19.29 0.99 2.90
CA VAL A 275 19.86 0.43 4.12
C VAL A 275 19.19 -0.91 4.46
N SER A 276 19.80 -1.66 5.38
CA SER A 276 19.32 -2.97 5.81
C SER A 276 17.87 -2.93 6.33
N ALA A 277 17.09 -3.96 5.96
CA ALA A 277 15.71 -4.15 6.38
C ALA A 277 15.55 -5.02 7.63
N ILE A 278 16.62 -5.64 8.14
CA ILE A 278 16.55 -6.62 9.25
C ILE A 278 15.90 -6.00 10.48
N LYS A 279 16.37 -4.83 10.92
CA LYS A 279 15.82 -4.15 12.10
C LYS A 279 14.34 -3.80 11.94
N THR A 280 13.92 -3.45 10.73
CA THR A 280 12.52 -3.15 10.45
C THR A 280 11.65 -4.39 10.60
N VAL A 281 12.16 -5.55 10.19
CA VAL A 281 11.46 -6.83 10.34
C VAL A 281 11.47 -7.32 11.80
N GLU A 282 12.56 -7.11 12.54
CA GLU A 282 12.59 -7.37 13.99
C GLU A 282 11.57 -6.52 14.75
N GLN A 283 11.40 -5.25 14.36
CA GLN A 283 10.35 -4.37 14.90
C GLN A 283 8.95 -4.88 14.55
N LEU A 284 8.75 -5.38 13.33
CA LEU A 284 7.50 -6.01 12.89
C LEU A 284 7.14 -7.23 13.78
N PHE A 285 8.13 -8.01 14.24
CA PHE A 285 7.88 -9.18 15.08
C PHE A 285 7.31 -8.83 16.46
N ASN A 286 7.75 -7.72 17.02
CA ASN A 286 7.48 -7.37 18.41
C ASN A 286 6.22 -6.52 18.57
N ASN A 287 5.60 -6.09 17.46
CA ASN A 287 4.50 -5.11 17.45
C ASN A 287 4.79 -3.87 18.32
N THR A 288 6.07 -3.64 18.61
CA THR A 288 6.52 -2.56 19.48
C THR A 288 6.42 -1.28 18.68
N GLU A 289 5.46 -0.45 19.09
CA GLU A 289 5.25 0.96 18.78
C GLU A 289 5.89 1.46 17.49
N LEU A 290 5.07 1.92 16.54
CA LEU A 290 5.31 3.14 15.76
C LEU A 290 4.01 3.47 15.02
N ASN A 291 3.83 4.73 14.65
CA ASN A 291 2.85 5.17 13.65
C ASN A 291 3.23 4.56 12.29
N LEU A 292 3.06 3.25 12.16
CA LEU A 292 3.49 2.48 11.01
C LEU A 292 2.57 2.83 9.86
N ALA A 293 3.16 3.28 8.76
CA ALA A 293 2.43 3.62 7.56
C ALA A 293 1.99 2.38 6.78
N TYR A 294 1.82 1.22 7.42
CA TYR A 294 1.51 -0.05 6.76
C TYR A 294 0.53 -0.89 7.59
N SER A 295 -0.18 -1.81 6.93
CA SER A 295 -1.12 -2.70 7.62
C SER A 295 -0.39 -3.77 8.44
N PRO A 296 -0.88 -4.13 9.64
CA PRO A 296 -0.27 -5.16 10.48
C PRO A 296 -0.10 -6.49 9.73
N VAL A 297 0.96 -7.23 10.06
CA VAL A 297 1.18 -8.58 9.54
C VAL A 297 1.43 -9.55 10.68
N HIS A 298 0.68 -10.64 10.68
CA HIS A 298 0.80 -11.71 11.67
C HIS A 298 1.87 -12.70 11.23
N ILE A 299 2.91 -12.82 12.06
CA ILE A 299 4.00 -13.77 11.84
C ILE A 299 3.99 -14.77 12.98
N ASN A 300 3.79 -16.03 12.63
CA ASN A 300 3.83 -17.17 13.54
C ASN A 300 5.25 -17.38 14.11
N GLN A 301 5.30 -17.90 15.33
CA GLN A 301 6.53 -18.05 16.10
C GLN A 301 7.58 -18.92 15.38
N SER A 302 7.15 -19.98 14.69
CA SER A 302 8.06 -20.85 13.92
C SER A 302 8.80 -20.12 12.81
N LEU A 303 8.14 -19.19 12.10
CA LEU A 303 8.78 -18.38 11.06
C LEU A 303 9.72 -17.33 11.66
N LYS A 304 9.37 -16.73 12.81
CA LYS A 304 10.29 -15.84 13.55
C LYS A 304 11.56 -16.57 13.96
N GLU A 305 11.42 -17.76 14.53
CA GLU A 305 12.57 -18.59 14.92
C GLU A 305 13.40 -19.02 13.72
N LYS A 306 12.76 -19.40 12.61
CA LYS A 306 13.46 -19.72 11.36
C LYS A 306 14.31 -18.54 10.89
N PHE A 307 13.75 -17.33 10.87
CA PHE A 307 14.45 -16.10 10.51
C PHE A 307 15.62 -15.79 11.46
N ASN A 308 15.39 -15.87 12.76
CA ASN A 308 16.41 -15.57 13.78
C ASN A 308 17.59 -16.54 13.77
N LYS A 309 17.40 -17.77 13.26
CA LYS A 309 18.48 -18.76 13.10
C LYS A 309 19.37 -18.50 11.88
N GLN A 310 18.96 -17.64 10.96
CA GLN A 310 19.72 -17.38 9.74
C GLN A 310 20.87 -16.39 9.97
N SER A 311 21.84 -16.40 9.06
CA SER A 311 22.88 -15.37 9.00
C SER A 311 22.27 -14.01 8.62
N SER A 312 22.95 -12.91 8.95
CA SER A 312 22.51 -11.56 8.58
C SER A 312 22.31 -11.39 7.07
N LEU A 313 23.13 -12.06 6.25
CA LEU A 313 22.99 -12.07 4.80
C LEU A 313 21.62 -12.61 4.35
N TYR A 314 21.20 -13.75 4.90
CA TYR A 314 19.94 -14.37 4.54
C TYR A 314 18.75 -13.71 5.23
N GLN A 315 18.92 -13.19 6.45
CA GLN A 315 17.92 -12.32 7.08
C GLN A 315 17.63 -11.10 6.22
N GLU A 316 18.64 -10.46 5.63
CA GLU A 316 18.43 -9.35 4.72
C GLU A 316 17.61 -9.79 3.50
N LEU A 317 18.01 -10.89 2.85
CA LEU A 317 17.32 -11.45 1.68
C LEU A 317 15.84 -11.77 1.98
N MET A 318 15.59 -12.43 3.10
CA MET A 318 14.25 -12.75 3.61
C MET A 318 13.44 -11.49 3.93
N SER A 319 14.09 -10.48 4.54
CA SER A 319 13.42 -9.22 4.87
C SER A 319 12.90 -8.53 3.62
N GLN A 320 13.67 -8.55 2.52
CA GLN A 320 13.27 -7.90 1.28
C GLN A 320 12.03 -8.53 0.64
N SER A 321 11.91 -9.86 0.62
CA SER A 321 10.72 -10.53 0.07
C SER A 321 9.48 -10.21 0.90
N LEU A 322 9.60 -10.20 2.24
CA LEU A 322 8.51 -9.85 3.14
C LEU A 322 8.05 -8.39 2.95
N LEU A 323 8.96 -7.43 3.02
CA LEU A 323 8.63 -6.01 2.87
C LEU A 323 8.03 -5.71 1.49
N LEU A 324 8.47 -6.41 0.44
CA LEU A 324 7.88 -6.32 -0.90
C LEU A 324 6.40 -6.73 -0.90
N GLY A 325 6.06 -7.84 -0.25
CA GLY A 325 4.69 -8.35 -0.16
C GLY A 325 3.77 -7.42 0.62
N ILE A 326 4.24 -6.89 1.76
CA ILE A 326 3.47 -5.92 2.57
C ILE A 326 3.20 -4.65 1.77
N THR A 327 4.24 -4.11 1.12
CA THR A 327 4.12 -2.91 0.28
C THR A 327 3.10 -3.10 -0.84
N PHE A 328 3.11 -4.28 -1.46
CA PHE A 328 2.15 -4.61 -2.51
C PHE A 328 0.72 -4.60 -1.97
N LEU A 329 0.46 -5.31 -0.87
CA LEU A 329 -0.86 -5.39 -0.26
C LEU A 329 -1.37 -4.00 0.11
N ASP A 330 -0.57 -3.20 0.79
CA ASP A 330 -0.97 -1.86 1.21
C ASP A 330 -1.25 -0.91 0.06
N LEU A 331 -0.36 -0.85 -0.93
CA LEU A 331 -0.48 0.15 -1.99
C LEU A 331 -1.46 -0.25 -3.08
N CYS A 332 -1.52 -1.54 -3.42
CA CYS A 332 -2.26 -2.03 -4.58
C CYS A 332 -3.60 -2.68 -4.21
N VAL A 333 -3.67 -3.37 -3.07
CA VAL A 333 -4.86 -4.14 -2.65
C VAL A 333 -5.72 -3.34 -1.68
N TYR A 334 -5.17 -2.99 -0.52
CA TYR A 334 -5.88 -2.23 0.53
C TYR A 334 -5.98 -0.74 0.21
N LYS A 335 -5.09 -0.22 -0.64
CA LYS A 335 -4.97 1.21 -0.96
C LYS A 335 -4.88 2.06 0.32
N ASN A 336 -4.08 1.58 1.27
CA ASN A 336 -3.94 2.19 2.59
C ASN A 336 -3.48 3.67 2.44
N PRO A 337 -4.29 4.63 2.90
CA PRO A 337 -4.02 6.06 2.69
C PRO A 337 -2.75 6.51 3.40
N VAL A 338 -2.41 5.92 4.54
CA VAL A 338 -1.20 6.24 5.31
C VAL A 338 0.04 5.78 4.54
N SER A 339 0.01 4.57 3.97
CA SER A 339 1.09 4.03 3.13
C SER A 339 1.32 4.87 1.90
N ILE A 340 0.24 5.23 1.20
CA ILE A 340 0.29 6.07 -0.01
C ILE A 340 0.85 7.46 0.31
N GLN A 341 0.51 8.01 1.47
CA GLN A 341 1.06 9.28 1.93
C GLN A 341 2.55 9.18 2.27
N ALA A 342 2.97 8.11 2.95
CA ALA A 342 4.37 7.90 3.33
C ALA A 342 5.30 7.79 2.11
N ILE A 343 4.83 7.19 1.01
CA ILE A 343 5.61 7.09 -0.23
C ILE A 343 5.41 8.30 -1.17
N SER A 344 4.59 9.27 -0.82
CA SER A 344 4.45 10.48 -1.65
C SER A 344 5.74 11.32 -1.54
N PRO A 345 6.26 11.89 -2.64
CA PRO A 345 7.42 12.75 -2.55
C PRO A 345 7.05 13.98 -1.70
N SER A 346 7.52 13.99 -0.45
CA SER A 346 7.45 15.14 0.44
C SER A 346 8.10 16.30 -0.30
N LYS A 347 7.39 17.42 -0.46
CA LYS A 347 8.03 18.67 -0.91
C LYS A 347 9.18 18.94 0.05
N ARG A 348 10.42 18.79 -0.41
CA ARG A 348 11.60 19.21 0.36
C ARG A 348 11.30 20.62 0.86
N LYS A 349 11.17 20.81 2.17
CA LYS A 349 11.27 22.14 2.76
C LYS A 349 12.66 22.61 2.33
N LYS A 350 12.70 23.65 1.49
CA LYS A 350 13.95 24.37 1.24
C LYS A 350 14.38 24.90 2.61
N CYS A 351 15.43 24.30 3.17
CA CYS A 351 16.17 24.92 4.26
C CYS A 351 16.92 26.13 3.70
#